data_AF-A0A1F2QAH9-F1
#
_entry.id   AF-A0A1F2QAH9-F1
#
_cell.length_a   1.000
_cell.length_b   1.000
_cell.length_c   1.000
_cell.angle_alpha   90.00
_cell.angle_beta   90.00
_cell.angle_gamma   90.00
#
_symmetry.space_group_name_H-M   'P 1'
#
loop_
_entity.id
_entity.type
_entity.pdbx_description
1 polymer ?
#
loop_
_entity_poly.entity_id
_entity_poly.type
_entity_poly.pdbx_seq_one_letter_code
_entity_poly.pdbx_strand_id
1 'polypeptide(L)'
;MGRRISENSGLCVTCDNAPTCMYVGDAEHPVMQCEEFSQHGAAPGGPAARHSLADLPEVLDEEAERFLAVGLCATCASRATCTLPRPRGGVWQCDAFR
;
A
#
# COMPACT_ATOMS: atom_id res chain seq x y z
N MET A 1 1.45 -22.01 -33.93
CA MET A 1 2.54 -21.96 -32.92
C MET A 1 2.30 -20.77 -32.00
N GLY A 2 1.49 -20.94 -30.95
CA GLY A 2 1.28 -19.92 -29.92
C GLY A 2 2.51 -19.82 -29.03
N ARG A 3 2.97 -18.60 -28.76
CA ARG A 3 4.20 -18.35 -27.99
C ARG A 3 3.98 -18.75 -26.54
N ARG A 4 4.83 -19.64 -26.02
CA ARG A 4 4.94 -19.92 -24.58
C ARG A 4 5.53 -18.66 -23.93
N ILE A 5 4.69 -17.82 -23.34
CA ILE A 5 5.18 -16.71 -22.51
C ILE A 5 5.67 -17.33 -21.20
N SER A 6 6.99 -17.43 -21.06
CA SER A 6 7.68 -17.92 -19.86
C SER A 6 7.65 -16.94 -18.67
N GLU A 7 6.65 -16.06 -18.60
CA GLU A 7 6.53 -15.05 -17.55
C GLU A 7 5.13 -15.12 -16.93
N ASN A 8 4.85 -16.25 -16.28
CA ASN A 8 3.76 -16.35 -15.32
C ASN A 8 4.02 -15.25 -14.26
N SER A 9 3.31 -14.12 -14.34
CA SER A 9 3.60 -12.89 -13.57
C SER A 9 2.36 -12.35 -12.84
N GLY A 10 1.37 -13.21 -12.59
CA GLY A 10 0.13 -12.88 -11.87
C GLY A 10 0.03 -13.56 -10.51
N LEU A 11 -1.07 -13.31 -9.79
CA LEU A 11 -1.38 -13.92 -8.49
C LEU A 11 -1.21 -15.45 -8.52
N CYS A 12 -1.67 -16.09 -9.58
CA CYS A 12 -1.67 -17.55 -9.75
C CYS A 12 -0.27 -18.20 -9.67
N VAL A 13 0.83 -17.44 -9.78
CA VAL A 13 2.19 -17.97 -9.66
C VAL A 13 2.55 -18.40 -8.24
N THR A 14 1.92 -17.74 -7.26
CA THR A 14 2.16 -17.93 -5.83
C THR A 14 0.99 -18.63 -5.13
N CYS A 15 0.02 -19.12 -5.92
CA CYS A 15 -1.16 -19.79 -5.40
C CYS A 15 -0.78 -21.22 -4.99
N ASP A 16 -1.27 -21.69 -3.84
CA ASP A 16 -1.10 -23.09 -3.43
C ASP A 16 -1.84 -24.06 -4.36
N ASN A 17 -2.91 -23.56 -4.99
CA ASN A 17 -3.68 -24.30 -5.98
C ASN A 17 -3.00 -24.26 -7.37
N ALA A 18 -1.82 -23.62 -7.52
CA ALA A 18 -1.14 -23.48 -8.79
C ALA A 18 -1.00 -24.77 -9.64
N PRO A 19 -0.65 -25.95 -9.08
CA PRO A 19 -0.48 -27.16 -9.88
C PRO A 19 -1.79 -27.70 -10.47
N THR A 20 -2.95 -27.32 -9.93
CA THR A 20 -4.27 -27.80 -10.37
C THR A 20 -5.20 -26.69 -10.85
N CYS A 21 -4.75 -25.43 -10.80
CA CYS A 21 -5.56 -24.28 -11.16
C CYS A 21 -5.61 -24.10 -12.68
N MET A 22 -6.82 -24.03 -13.23
CA MET A 22 -7.08 -23.85 -14.66
C MET A 22 -6.44 -22.57 -15.24
N TYR A 23 -6.12 -21.58 -14.40
CA TYR A 23 -5.65 -20.27 -14.82
C TYR A 23 -4.11 -20.13 -14.92
N VAL A 24 -3.33 -21.11 -14.43
CA VAL A 24 -1.86 -20.98 -14.29
C VAL A 24 -1.10 -21.17 -15.60
N GLY A 25 -1.70 -21.83 -16.59
CA GLY A 25 -1.08 -22.11 -17.89
C GLY A 25 -1.82 -21.56 -19.11
N ASP A 26 -3.09 -21.18 -18.96
CA ASP A 26 -3.97 -20.77 -20.07
C ASP A 26 -4.24 -19.25 -20.13
N ALA A 27 -3.64 -18.48 -19.22
CA ALA A 27 -3.85 -17.04 -19.21
C ALA A 27 -2.91 -16.36 -20.24
N GLU A 28 -3.50 -15.82 -21.31
CA GLU A 28 -2.77 -14.97 -22.28
C GLU A 28 -2.21 -13.69 -21.62
N HIS A 29 -2.71 -13.33 -20.44
CA HIS A 29 -2.32 -12.16 -19.65
C HIS A 29 -2.16 -12.53 -18.17
N PRO A 30 -1.31 -11.84 -17.41
CA PRO A 30 -1.16 -12.07 -15.97
C PRO A 30 -2.49 -11.94 -15.22
N VAL A 31 -2.83 -12.96 -14.42
CA VAL A 31 -4.05 -12.94 -13.62
C VAL A 31 -3.83 -12.07 -12.38
N MET A 32 -4.43 -10.88 -12.38
CA MET A 32 -4.30 -9.91 -11.28
C MET A 32 -5.43 -9.99 -10.26
N GLN A 33 -6.50 -10.71 -10.58
CA GLN A 33 -7.64 -10.98 -9.69
C GLN A 33 -8.12 -12.41 -9.92
N CYS A 34 -8.20 -13.21 -8.85
CA CYS A 34 -8.68 -14.59 -8.88
C CYS A 34 -9.35 -14.90 -7.53
N GLU A 35 -10.63 -15.26 -7.55
CA GLU A 35 -11.41 -15.54 -6.34
C GLU A 35 -11.03 -16.88 -5.69
N GLU A 36 -10.41 -17.78 -6.45
CA GLU A 36 -9.92 -19.09 -5.97
C GLU A 36 -8.46 -19.03 -5.47
N PHE A 37 -7.85 -17.85 -5.50
CA PHE A 37 -6.48 -17.66 -5.04
C PHE A 37 -6.37 -17.95 -3.54
N SER A 38 -5.51 -18.90 -3.19
CA SER A 38 -5.15 -19.19 -1.80
C SER A 38 -3.64 -19.30 -1.64
N GLN A 39 -3.12 -18.74 -0.55
CA GLN A 39 -1.71 -18.82 -0.17
C GLN A 39 -1.62 -19.01 1.36
N HIS A 40 -1.40 -20.24 1.79
CA HIS A 40 -1.21 -20.68 3.17
C HIS A 40 0.25 -20.42 3.54
N GLY A 41 0.61 -19.15 3.73
CA GLY A 41 2.00 -18.78 3.99
C GLY A 41 2.33 -17.32 3.82
N ALA A 42 1.44 -16.54 3.17
CA ALA A 42 1.44 -15.11 3.41
C ALA A 42 0.88 -14.88 4.80
N ALA A 43 1.76 -14.99 5.80
CA ALA A 43 1.50 -14.36 7.08
C ALA A 43 0.97 -12.95 6.78
N PRO A 44 -0.13 -12.49 7.37
CA PRO A 44 -0.57 -11.10 7.29
C PRO A 44 0.42 -10.09 7.94
N GLY A 45 1.70 -10.47 8.05
CA GLY A 45 2.77 -9.78 8.73
C GLY A 45 4.17 -10.29 8.37
N GLY A 46 4.42 -10.73 7.13
CA GLY A 46 5.79 -10.55 6.61
C GLY A 46 6.16 -9.08 6.81
N PRO A 47 7.38 -8.72 7.27
CA PRO A 47 7.70 -7.34 7.56
C PRO A 47 7.79 -6.57 6.24
N ALA A 48 6.65 -6.19 5.67
CA ALA A 48 6.49 -4.77 5.39
C ALA A 48 6.83 -4.15 6.74
N ALA A 49 7.97 -3.46 6.80
CA ALA A 49 8.30 -2.63 7.94
C ALA A 49 7.07 -1.75 8.16
N ARG A 50 6.16 -2.20 9.03
CA ARG A 50 5.18 -1.36 9.65
C ARG A 50 6.08 -0.54 10.54
N HIS A 51 6.64 0.53 9.97
CA HIS A 51 7.20 1.61 10.75
C HIS A 51 6.09 1.93 11.74
N SER A 52 6.25 1.48 12.99
CA SER A 52 5.23 1.70 13.98
C SER A 52 5.11 3.21 14.10
N LEU A 53 3.90 3.73 14.26
CA LEU A 53 3.70 5.15 14.53
C LEU A 53 4.47 5.61 15.79
N ALA A 54 4.90 4.65 16.62
CA ALA A 54 5.76 4.83 17.79
C ALA A 54 7.26 4.97 17.48
N ASP A 55 7.73 4.60 16.28
CA ASP A 55 9.16 4.61 15.92
C ASP A 55 9.63 5.95 15.34
N LEU A 56 8.72 6.91 15.14
CA LEU A 56 9.12 8.23 14.67
C LEU A 56 9.49 9.14 15.85
N PRO A 57 10.57 9.93 15.73
CA PRO A 57 10.97 10.88 16.77
C PRO A 57 9.81 11.81 17.14
N GLU A 58 9.67 12.10 18.43
CA GLU A 58 8.64 12.98 18.99
C GLU A 58 8.75 14.41 18.44
N VAL A 59 9.94 14.78 17.97
CA VAL A 59 10.22 16.09 17.38
C VAL A 59 10.69 15.87 15.96
N LEU A 60 9.85 16.24 15.00
CA LEU A 60 10.22 16.36 13.60
C LEU A 60 10.56 17.82 13.35
N ASP A 61 11.64 18.09 12.63
CA ASP A 61 11.89 19.44 12.13
C ASP A 61 10.80 19.83 11.10
N GLU A 62 10.65 21.14 10.85
CA GLU A 62 9.60 21.65 9.97
C GLU A 62 9.66 21.05 8.57
N GLU A 63 10.86 20.76 8.07
CA GLU A 63 11.12 20.15 6.77
C GLU A 63 10.56 18.72 6.72
N ALA A 64 10.91 17.90 7.71
CA ALA A 64 10.40 16.54 7.89
C ALA A 64 8.89 16.53 8.12
N GLU A 65 8.33 17.48 8.87
CA GLU A 65 6.88 17.63 8.98
C GLU A 65 6.23 17.89 7.61
N ARG A 66 6.88 18.62 6.68
CA ARG A 66 6.32 18.86 5.34
C ARG A 66 6.31 17.60 4.51
N PHE A 67 7.39 16.83 4.56
CA PHE A 67 7.46 15.55 3.87
C PHE A 67 6.46 14.52 4.43
N LEU A 68 6.09 14.65 5.71
CA LEU A 68 5.14 13.77 6.39
C LEU A 68 3.71 14.31 6.40
N ALA A 69 3.45 15.49 5.82
CA ALA A 69 2.11 16.03 5.76
C ALA A 69 1.26 15.19 4.79
N VAL A 70 0.23 14.54 5.31
CA VAL A 70 -0.72 13.72 4.57
C VAL A 70 -2.14 14.31 4.63
N GLY A 71 -2.95 13.99 3.62
CA GLY A 71 -4.33 14.47 3.50
C GLY A 71 -4.41 15.98 3.20
N LEU A 72 -5.47 16.64 3.66
CA LEU A 72 -5.71 18.08 3.46
C LEU A 72 -4.57 18.93 4.02
N CYS A 73 -3.91 18.48 5.09
CA CYS A 73 -2.78 19.23 5.65
C CYS A 73 -1.59 19.35 4.69
N ALA A 74 -1.45 18.49 3.68
CA ALA A 74 -0.38 18.57 2.69
C ALA A 74 -0.46 19.85 1.83
N THR A 75 -1.67 20.38 1.62
CA THR A 75 -1.94 21.52 0.73
C THR A 75 -2.56 22.72 1.45
N CYS A 76 -2.65 22.68 2.78
CA CYS A 76 -3.28 23.73 3.59
C CYS A 76 -2.45 25.03 3.56
N ALA A 77 -3.06 26.14 3.15
CA ALA A 77 -2.41 27.45 3.06
C ALA A 77 -2.01 28.01 4.42
N SER A 78 -2.74 27.62 5.47
CA SER A 78 -2.50 28.05 6.86
C SER A 78 -1.70 27.05 7.69
N ARG A 79 -1.07 26.05 7.07
CA ARG A 79 -0.40 24.95 7.78
C ARG A 79 0.62 25.42 8.83
N ALA A 80 1.48 26.39 8.50
CA ALA A 80 2.54 26.87 9.39
C ALA A 80 2.01 27.54 10.67
N THR A 81 0.77 28.06 10.63
CA THR A 81 0.13 28.74 11.76
C THR A 81 -1.07 27.99 12.31
N CYS A 82 -1.39 26.81 11.74
CA CYS A 82 -2.52 26.01 12.13
C CYS A 82 -2.27 25.38 13.50
N THR A 83 -3.15 25.64 14.47
CA THR A 83 -3.07 25.11 15.83
C THR A 83 -3.81 23.78 15.99
N LEU A 84 -4.52 23.33 14.95
CA LEU A 84 -5.23 22.06 15.00
C LEU A 84 -4.25 20.88 15.02
N PRO A 85 -4.58 19.82 15.77
CA PRO A 85 -3.74 18.63 15.84
C PRO A 85 -3.61 18.00 14.45
N ARG A 86 -2.37 17.69 14.07
CA ARG A 86 -2.01 17.05 12.80
C ARG A 86 -1.66 15.59 13.06
N PRO A 87 -2.65 14.68 13.05
CA PRO A 87 -2.36 13.25 13.17
C PRO A 87 -1.44 12.82 12.02
N ARG A 88 -0.49 11.93 12.32
CA ARG A 88 0.45 11.37 11.34
C ARG A 88 -0.25 10.60 10.19
N GLY A 89 -1.51 10.22 10.35
CA GLY A 89 -2.36 9.65 9.29
C GLY A 89 -2.99 10.67 8.34
N GLY A 90 -2.71 11.96 8.55
CA GLY A 90 -3.27 13.06 7.79
C GLY A 90 -4.70 13.41 8.22
N VAL A 91 -5.10 14.63 7.90
CA VAL A 91 -6.46 15.11 8.15
C VAL A 91 -7.24 15.07 6.84
N TRP A 92 -8.34 14.33 6.82
CA TRP A 92 -9.20 14.18 5.63
C TRP A 92 -10.41 15.11 5.66
N GLN A 93 -10.77 15.60 6.85
CA GLN A 93 -11.84 16.56 7.07
C GLN A 93 -11.39 17.56 8.13
N CYS A 94 -11.40 18.85 7.79
CA CYS A 94 -10.95 19.92 8.66
C CYS A 94 -11.79 21.17 8.40
N ASP A 95 -12.51 21.62 9.42
CA ASP A 95 -13.39 22.79 9.32
C ASP A 95 -12.61 24.12 9.19
N ALA A 96 -11.33 24.12 9.55
CA ALA A 96 -10.44 25.27 9.42
C ALA A 96 -9.56 25.23 8.15
N PHE A 97 -9.76 24.25 7.26
CA PHE A 97 -8.98 24.13 6.03
C PHE A 97 -9.21 25.33 5.11
N ARG A 98 -8.11 25.87 4.58
CA ARG A 98 -8.06 26.99 3.65
C ARG A 98 -6.91 26.81 2.69
#